data_AF-A0A356EKQ5-F1
#
_entry.id   AF-A0A356EKQ5-F1
#
_cell.length_a   1.000
_cell.length_b   1.000
_cell.length_c   1.000
_cell.angle_alpha   90.00
_cell.angle_beta   90.00
_cell.angle_gamma   90.00
#
_symmetry.space_group_name_H-M   'P 1'
#
loop_
_entity.id
_entity.type
_entity.pdbx_description
1 polymer ?
#
loop_
_entity_poly.entity_id
_entity_poly.type
_entity_poly.pdbx_seq_one_letter_code
_entity_poly.pdbx_strand_id
1 'polypeptide(L)'
;MEFPAMPPSRHATRRTYFMSLAFALTVAAICFVVQWQRSGDPRHYLNGHYYGQLKHEIESIGRAIDEWRETHGKLPESLAMLGGDERQGDSYIRLNDEGEVADWWGNPLVYRIEGDRFELISYGEDGKPGGVWFDSDIVHGDPYPPESFPPSLGVFWSSEHGSKAIMLAMLTGLFCFVCGFVLLREEAAPPDATDEQRAEFKRRQRGPMASRLLGLTAVTLFAVGAALALGMVHLIHGEYH
;
A
#
# COMPACT_ATOMS: atom_id res chain seq x y z
N MET A 1 38.16 -37.48 -4.75
CA MET A 1 38.54 -36.64 -5.90
C MET A 1 37.28 -35.89 -6.29
N GLU A 2 37.14 -34.63 -5.91
CA GLU A 2 36.03 -33.79 -6.38
C GLU A 2 36.41 -33.24 -7.75
N PHE A 3 35.64 -33.60 -8.78
CA PHE A 3 35.81 -33.01 -10.10
C PHE A 3 35.11 -31.64 -10.14
N PRO A 4 35.73 -30.60 -10.73
CA PRO A 4 35.11 -29.30 -10.85
C PRO A 4 33.89 -29.35 -11.77
N ALA A 5 32.77 -28.80 -11.32
CA ALA A 5 31.54 -28.75 -12.10
C ALA A 5 31.72 -27.91 -13.37
N MET A 6 31.35 -28.46 -14.53
CA MET A 6 31.38 -27.71 -15.79
C MET A 6 30.27 -26.66 -15.87
N PRO A 7 30.53 -25.51 -16.53
CA PRO A 7 29.52 -24.49 -16.72
C PRO A 7 28.39 -24.95 -17.65
N PRO A 8 27.13 -24.52 -17.41
CA PRO A 8 25.99 -24.85 -18.27
C PRO A 8 26.16 -24.28 -19.68
N SER A 9 25.44 -24.87 -20.64
CA SER A 9 25.44 -24.37 -22.02
C SER A 9 24.88 -22.95 -22.07
N ARG A 10 25.50 -22.07 -22.87
CA ARG A 10 25.06 -20.67 -23.04
C ARG A 10 23.57 -20.55 -23.43
N HIS A 11 23.06 -21.51 -24.22
CA HIS A 11 21.66 -21.53 -24.64
C HIS A 11 20.71 -21.91 -23.50
N ALA A 12 21.06 -22.88 -22.66
CA ALA A 12 20.26 -23.25 -21.50
C ALA A 12 20.16 -22.09 -20.50
N THR A 13 21.29 -21.46 -20.17
CA THR A 13 21.31 -20.29 -19.27
C THR A 13 20.48 -19.13 -19.80
N ARG A 14 20.54 -18.84 -21.10
CA ARG A 14 19.71 -17.80 -21.72
C ARG A 14 18.22 -18.12 -21.60
N ARG A 15 17.81 -19.36 -21.88
CA ARG A 15 16.40 -19.77 -21.77
C ARG A 15 15.88 -19.65 -20.34
N THR A 16 16.63 -20.15 -19.36
CA THR A 16 16.29 -20.02 -17.93
C THR A 16 16.13 -18.54 -17.56
N TYR A 17 17.10 -17.69 -17.93
CA TYR A 17 17.04 -16.27 -17.65
C TYR A 17 15.77 -15.60 -18.21
N PHE A 18 15.45 -15.83 -19.48
CA PHE A 18 14.25 -15.25 -20.10
C PHE A 18 12.95 -15.73 -19.45
N MET A 19 12.85 -17.02 -19.12
CA MET A 19 11.67 -17.57 -18.44
C MET A 19 11.50 -16.97 -17.04
N SER A 20 12.57 -16.89 -16.26
CA SER A 20 12.55 -16.29 -14.91
C SER A 20 12.21 -14.80 -14.96
N LEU A 21 12.73 -14.07 -15.95
CA LEU A 21 12.46 -12.64 -16.13
C LEU A 21 10.99 -12.39 -16.52
N ALA A 22 10.46 -13.13 -17.49
CA ALA A 22 9.06 -13.00 -17.90
C ALA A 22 8.10 -13.30 -16.73
N PHE A 23 8.43 -14.32 -15.95
CA PHE A 23 7.66 -14.69 -14.76
C PHE A 23 7.69 -13.58 -13.69
N ALA A 24 8.87 -13.07 -13.36
CA ALA A 24 9.05 -11.98 -12.41
C ALA A 24 8.27 -10.71 -12.79
N LEU A 25 8.34 -10.30 -14.07
CA LEU A 25 7.61 -9.15 -14.57
C LEU A 25 6.09 -9.35 -14.49
N THR A 26 5.62 -10.57 -14.77
CA THR A 26 4.18 -10.91 -14.68
C THR A 26 3.70 -10.79 -13.23
N VAL A 27 4.45 -11.36 -12.28
CA VAL A 27 4.11 -11.27 -10.85
C VAL A 27 4.13 -9.82 -10.37
N ALA A 28 5.17 -9.05 -10.70
CA ALA A 28 5.26 -7.64 -10.35
C ALA A 28 4.08 -6.83 -10.92
N ALA A 29 3.70 -7.07 -12.18
CA ALA A 29 2.56 -6.41 -12.80
C ALA A 29 1.22 -6.76 -12.11
N ILE A 30 1.01 -8.03 -11.75
CA ILE A 30 -0.19 -8.45 -11.01
C ILE A 30 -0.22 -7.79 -9.64
N CYS A 31 0.88 -7.83 -8.88
CA CYS A 31 0.96 -7.17 -7.59
C CYS A 31 0.68 -5.67 -7.70
N PHE A 32 1.24 -4.99 -8.70
CA PHE A 32 0.98 -3.59 -8.96
C PHE A 32 -0.49 -3.31 -9.25
N VAL A 33 -1.12 -4.08 -10.16
CA VAL A 33 -2.53 -3.91 -10.50
C VAL A 33 -3.43 -4.16 -9.29
N VAL A 34 -3.15 -5.19 -8.49
CA VAL A 34 -3.89 -5.48 -7.26
C VAL A 34 -3.78 -4.31 -6.28
N GLN A 35 -2.57 -3.77 -6.10
CA GLN A 35 -2.39 -2.62 -5.20
C GLN A 35 -3.08 -1.37 -5.73
N TRP A 36 -2.99 -1.06 -7.02
CA TRP A 36 -3.69 0.09 -7.61
C TRP A 36 -5.21 -0.06 -7.54
N GLN A 37 -5.76 -1.24 -7.84
CA GLN A 37 -7.21 -1.52 -7.74
C GLN A 37 -7.70 -1.46 -6.31
N ARG A 38 -6.96 -2.10 -5.39
CA ARG A 38 -7.22 -1.98 -3.96
C ARG A 38 -7.19 -0.50 -3.59
N SER A 39 -6.23 0.24 -4.14
CA SER A 39 -6.04 1.67 -3.93
C SER A 39 -7.14 2.58 -4.48
N GLY A 40 -8.03 2.03 -5.29
CA GLY A 40 -9.11 2.76 -5.90
C GLY A 40 -10.50 2.33 -5.44
N ASP A 41 -10.65 1.22 -4.71
CA ASP A 41 -11.95 0.78 -4.22
C ASP A 41 -12.44 1.71 -3.10
N PRO A 42 -13.48 2.54 -3.33
CA PRO A 42 -13.98 3.44 -2.30
C PRO A 42 -14.33 2.68 -1.02
N ARG A 43 -14.77 1.42 -1.08
CA ARG A 43 -15.11 0.68 0.15
C ARG A 43 -13.90 0.37 1.03
N HIS A 44 -12.73 0.15 0.45
CA HIS A 44 -11.50 -0.03 1.22
C HIS A 44 -10.87 1.31 1.63
N TYR A 45 -11.16 2.38 0.90
CA TYR A 45 -10.66 3.74 1.15
C TYR A 45 -11.47 4.47 2.20
N LEU A 46 -12.78 4.45 2.07
CA LEU A 46 -13.76 5.06 2.97
C LEU A 46 -13.83 4.32 4.31
N ASN A 47 -13.52 3.02 4.32
CA ASN A 47 -13.29 2.24 5.55
C ASN A 47 -11.79 2.12 5.91
N GLY A 48 -10.91 2.77 5.13
CA GLY A 48 -9.50 2.88 5.48
C GLY A 48 -9.37 3.74 6.73
N HIS A 49 -8.43 3.39 7.60
CA HIS A 49 -8.28 4.01 8.92
C HIS A 49 -8.31 5.54 8.85
N TYR A 50 -7.49 6.15 7.99
CA TYR A 50 -7.38 7.61 7.83
C TYR A 50 -8.71 8.33 7.52
N TYR A 51 -9.34 8.04 6.38
CA TYR A 51 -10.54 8.74 5.93
C TYR A 51 -11.76 8.46 6.82
N GLY A 52 -11.89 7.21 7.28
CA GLY A 52 -12.96 6.83 8.20
C GLY A 52 -12.82 7.53 9.55
N GLN A 53 -11.62 7.55 10.12
CA GLN A 53 -11.34 8.22 11.39
C GLN A 53 -11.48 9.72 11.27
N LEU A 54 -10.91 10.34 10.23
CA LEU A 54 -11.04 11.77 10.00
C LEU A 54 -12.49 12.19 9.83
N LYS A 55 -13.28 11.45 9.04
CA LYS A 55 -14.70 11.74 8.89
C LYS A 55 -15.39 11.73 10.26
N HIS A 56 -15.15 10.69 11.05
CA HIS A 56 -15.73 10.59 12.39
C HIS A 56 -15.27 11.73 13.30
N GLU A 57 -14.02 12.16 13.19
CA GLU A 57 -13.45 13.27 13.94
C GLU A 57 -14.08 14.61 13.54
N ILE A 58 -14.13 14.92 12.25
CA ILE A 58 -14.78 16.13 11.71
C ILE A 58 -16.28 16.17 12.09
N GLU A 59 -17.00 15.04 11.97
CA GLU A 59 -18.39 14.92 12.41
C GLU A 59 -18.53 15.10 13.94
N SER A 60 -17.57 14.63 14.72
CA SER A 60 -17.57 14.80 16.18
C SER A 60 -17.33 16.25 16.59
N ILE A 61 -16.38 16.92 15.96
CA ILE A 61 -16.09 18.35 16.19
C ILE A 61 -17.28 19.20 15.72
N GLY A 62 -17.87 18.87 14.57
CA GLY A 62 -19.09 19.52 14.07
C GLY A 62 -20.24 19.46 15.07
N ARG A 63 -20.47 18.27 15.68
CA ARG A 63 -21.46 18.12 16.76
C ARG A 63 -21.12 18.96 17.99
N ALA A 64 -19.85 18.99 18.41
CA ALA A 64 -19.42 19.82 19.55
C ALA A 64 -19.65 21.33 19.30
N ILE A 65 -19.46 21.80 18.06
CA ILE A 65 -19.76 23.18 17.66
C ILE A 65 -21.27 23.46 17.75
N ASP A 66 -22.11 22.53 17.30
CA ASP A 66 -23.56 22.65 17.39
C ASP A 66 -24.05 22.66 18.85
N GLU A 67 -23.55 21.76 19.69
CA GLU A 67 -23.84 21.72 21.14
C GLU A 67 -23.41 23.01 21.85
N TRP A 68 -22.24 23.55 21.49
CA TRP A 68 -21.78 24.84 21.99
C TRP A 68 -22.75 25.96 21.65
N ARG A 69 -23.22 26.00 20.39
CA ARG A 69 -24.19 26.99 19.92
C ARG A 69 -25.51 26.89 20.67
N GLU A 70 -26.00 25.68 20.92
CA GLU A 70 -27.23 25.46 21.69
C GLU A 70 -27.10 25.98 23.13
N THR A 71 -25.94 25.77 23.75
CA THR A 71 -25.69 26.17 25.15
C THR A 71 -25.47 27.67 25.31
N HIS A 72 -24.72 28.30 24.39
CA HIS A 72 -24.30 29.69 24.52
C HIS A 72 -25.09 30.67 23.64
N GLY A 73 -25.94 30.15 22.75
CA GLY A 73 -26.70 30.94 21.78
C GLY A 73 -25.87 31.55 20.65
N LYS A 74 -24.56 31.26 20.58
CA LYS A 74 -23.64 31.72 19.52
C LYS A 74 -22.61 30.65 19.19
N LEU A 75 -22.09 30.66 17.96
CA LEU A 75 -20.98 29.81 17.54
C LEU A 75 -19.69 30.14 18.35
N PRO A 76 -18.82 29.17 18.61
CA PRO A 76 -17.53 29.42 19.25
C PRO A 76 -16.67 30.32 18.34
N GLU A 77 -15.91 31.26 18.92
CA GLU A 77 -15.06 32.17 18.12
C GLU A 77 -13.81 31.45 17.58
N SER A 78 -13.44 30.32 18.19
CA SER A 78 -12.35 29.44 17.75
C SER A 78 -12.58 28.02 18.23
N LEU A 79 -11.98 27.03 17.55
CA LEU A 79 -12.06 25.63 17.96
C LEU A 79 -11.43 25.37 19.34
N ALA A 80 -10.48 26.19 19.78
CA ALA A 80 -9.87 26.10 21.10
C ALA A 80 -10.88 26.28 22.25
N MET A 81 -12.01 26.96 22.00
CA MET A 81 -13.08 27.12 22.99
C MET A 81 -13.82 25.81 23.31
N LEU A 82 -13.75 24.81 22.42
CA LEU A 82 -14.39 23.52 22.63
C LEU A 82 -13.70 22.69 23.73
N GLY A 83 -12.51 23.10 24.19
CA GLY A 83 -11.78 22.48 25.30
C GLY A 83 -10.96 21.26 24.86
N GLY A 84 -9.67 21.27 25.19
CA GLY A 84 -8.71 20.27 24.71
C GLY A 84 -8.29 19.17 25.71
N ASP A 85 -8.77 19.17 26.95
CA ASP A 85 -8.12 18.34 28.00
C ASP A 85 -9.05 17.51 28.88
N GLU A 86 -10.37 17.67 28.79
CA GLU A 86 -11.31 16.76 29.44
C GLU A 86 -12.20 16.14 28.39
N ARG A 87 -12.12 14.82 28.31
CA ARG A 87 -12.97 13.92 27.54
C ARG A 87 -14.45 14.34 27.69
N GLN A 88 -14.92 15.27 26.86
CA GLN A 88 -16.34 15.65 26.79
C GLN A 88 -17.04 14.55 26.00
N GLY A 89 -17.36 13.45 26.69
CA GLY A 89 -18.01 12.29 26.12
C GLY A 89 -17.10 11.45 25.22
N ASP A 90 -17.62 11.05 24.05
CA ASP A 90 -16.92 10.22 23.06
C ASP A 90 -16.09 11.04 22.04
N SER A 91 -16.10 12.36 22.14
CA SER A 91 -15.38 13.25 21.20
C SER A 91 -13.92 13.39 21.59
N TYR A 92 -13.02 12.87 20.75
CA TYR A 92 -11.57 13.06 20.88
C TYR A 92 -11.16 14.22 19.97
N ILE A 93 -10.90 15.39 20.55
CA ILE A 93 -10.36 16.54 19.82
C ILE A 93 -8.84 16.44 19.90
N ARG A 94 -8.18 16.17 18.77
CA ARG A 94 -6.72 16.15 18.70
C ARG A 94 -6.17 17.58 18.63
N LEU A 95 -5.10 17.83 19.37
CA LEU A 95 -4.32 19.07 19.24
C LEU A 95 -2.98 18.77 18.55
N ASN A 96 -2.49 19.68 17.71
CA ASN A 96 -1.11 19.67 17.24
C ASN A 96 -0.13 20.18 18.32
N ASP A 97 1.16 20.20 18.00
CA ASP A 97 2.22 20.67 18.90
C ASP A 97 2.06 22.16 19.28
N GLU A 98 1.35 22.92 18.45
CA GLU A 98 1.00 24.33 18.65
C GLU A 98 -0.27 24.52 19.51
N GLY A 99 -0.97 23.45 19.88
CA GLY A 99 -2.20 23.49 20.66
C GLY A 99 -3.46 23.85 19.87
N GLU A 100 -3.40 23.80 18.54
CA GLU A 100 -4.52 24.00 17.63
C GLU A 100 -5.25 22.68 17.39
N VAL A 101 -6.56 22.73 17.15
CA VAL A 101 -7.32 21.53 16.79
C VAL A 101 -6.85 21.04 15.43
N ALA A 102 -6.34 19.82 15.42
CA ALA A 102 -5.69 19.21 14.28
C ALA A 102 -6.50 18.02 13.76
N ASP A 103 -6.27 17.69 12.50
CA ASP A 103 -6.83 16.52 11.85
C ASP A 103 -5.99 15.25 12.09
N TRP A 104 -6.37 14.17 11.41
CA TRP A 104 -5.69 12.88 11.57
C TRP A 104 -4.22 12.90 11.12
N TRP A 105 -3.84 13.83 10.23
CA TRP A 105 -2.47 14.04 9.77
C TRP A 105 -1.70 15.06 10.61
N GLY A 106 -2.34 15.66 11.63
CA GLY A 106 -1.74 16.70 12.46
C GLY A 106 -1.81 18.09 11.84
N ASN A 107 -2.50 18.26 10.71
CA ASN A 107 -2.70 19.57 10.09
C ASN A 107 -3.82 20.32 10.82
N PRO A 108 -3.71 21.64 11.04
CA PRO A 108 -4.74 22.41 11.72
C PRO A 108 -6.04 22.46 10.90
N LEU A 109 -7.18 22.23 11.57
CA LEU A 109 -8.49 22.33 10.92
C LEU A 109 -8.85 23.78 10.63
N VAL A 110 -9.39 24.02 9.44
CA VAL A 110 -9.90 25.33 9.07
C VAL A 110 -11.34 25.46 9.53
N TYR A 111 -11.55 26.41 10.44
CA TYR A 111 -12.86 26.77 10.95
C TYR A 111 -13.22 28.19 10.51
N ARG A 112 -14.37 28.34 9.83
CA ARG A 112 -14.88 29.63 9.38
C ARG A 112 -16.32 29.80 9.81
N ILE A 113 -16.69 31.04 10.13
CA ILE A 113 -18.05 31.41 10.51
C ILE A 113 -18.64 32.30 9.43
N GLU A 114 -19.79 31.90 8.90
CA GLU A 114 -20.57 32.65 7.91
C GLU A 114 -21.98 32.90 8.46
N GLY A 115 -22.15 33.99 9.20
CA GLY A 115 -23.42 34.32 9.84
C GLY A 115 -23.77 33.35 10.97
N ASP A 116 -24.81 32.53 10.78
CA ASP A 116 -25.26 31.50 11.72
C ASP A 116 -24.74 30.09 11.39
N ARG A 117 -23.96 29.96 10.32
CA ARG A 117 -23.36 28.71 9.85
C ARG A 117 -21.86 28.71 10.10
N PHE A 118 -21.31 27.51 10.14
CA PHE A 118 -19.87 27.31 10.14
C PHE A 118 -19.46 26.38 9.01
N GLU A 119 -18.20 26.53 8.61
CA GLU A 119 -17.49 25.63 7.73
C GLU A 119 -16.32 25.03 8.52
N LEU A 120 -16.14 23.72 8.42
CA LEU A 120 -15.04 22.99 9.02
C LEU A 120 -14.39 22.14 7.94
N ILE A 121 -13.10 22.36 7.69
CA ILE A 121 -12.36 21.75 6.58
C ILE A 121 -11.04 21.16 7.10
N SER A 122 -10.74 19.93 6.69
CA SER A 122 -9.37 19.40 6.67
C SER A 122 -8.82 19.51 5.25
N TYR A 123 -7.58 19.98 5.10
CA TYR A 123 -6.91 20.09 3.80
C TYR A 123 -6.19 18.79 3.39
N GLY A 124 -6.51 17.66 4.01
CA GLY A 124 -5.88 16.39 3.67
C GLY A 124 -4.45 16.27 4.20
N GLU A 125 -3.71 15.31 3.65
CA GLU A 125 -2.34 14.94 4.06
C GLU A 125 -1.33 16.07 3.83
N ASP A 126 -1.46 16.82 2.74
CA ASP A 126 -0.49 17.89 2.38
C ASP A 126 -0.74 19.23 3.09
N GLY A 127 -1.87 19.35 3.80
CA GLY A 127 -2.26 20.53 4.56
C GLY A 127 -2.56 21.76 3.70
N LYS A 128 -2.84 21.60 2.40
CA LYS A 128 -3.09 22.72 1.47
C LYS A 128 -4.46 22.60 0.82
N PRO A 129 -5.09 23.74 0.50
CA PRO A 129 -6.40 23.72 -0.15
C PRO A 129 -6.32 23.07 -1.55
N GLY A 130 -7.32 22.24 -1.84
CA GLY A 130 -7.51 21.55 -3.11
C GLY A 130 -7.05 20.10 -3.04
N GLY A 131 -6.10 19.74 -3.90
CA GLY A 131 -5.53 18.39 -3.96
C GLY A 131 -6.47 17.31 -4.48
N VAL A 132 -5.98 16.08 -4.43
CA VAL A 132 -6.68 14.86 -4.86
C VAL A 132 -6.33 13.72 -3.93
N TRP A 133 -7.24 12.77 -3.78
CA TRP A 133 -7.01 11.55 -3.00
C TRP A 133 -6.65 11.82 -1.53
N PHE A 134 -5.43 11.56 -1.04
CA PHE A 134 -5.09 11.89 0.36
C PHE A 134 -4.93 13.39 0.60
N ASP A 135 -4.65 14.15 -0.46
CA ASP A 135 -4.47 15.59 -0.40
C ASP A 135 -5.80 16.34 -0.63
N SER A 136 -6.93 15.64 -0.82
CA SER A 136 -8.19 16.33 -1.11
C SER A 136 -8.83 16.93 0.14
N ASP A 137 -9.35 18.15 0.00
CA ASP A 137 -10.12 18.83 1.04
C ASP A 137 -11.34 18.02 1.51
N ILE A 138 -11.56 17.94 2.82
CA ILE A 138 -12.68 17.21 3.42
C ILE A 138 -13.48 18.17 4.28
N VAL A 139 -14.74 18.37 3.90
CA VAL A 139 -15.63 19.36 4.51
C VAL A 139 -16.65 18.68 5.40
N HIS A 140 -16.92 19.25 6.58
CA HIS A 140 -18.02 18.80 7.44
C HIS A 140 -19.35 18.81 6.68
N GLY A 141 -20.03 17.66 6.63
CA GLY A 141 -21.29 17.46 5.90
C GLY A 141 -21.11 16.97 4.46
N ASP A 142 -19.91 17.04 3.88
CA ASP A 142 -19.55 16.42 2.60
C ASP A 142 -18.18 15.73 2.68
N PRO A 143 -18.10 14.58 3.38
CA PRO A 143 -16.81 13.93 3.65
C PRO A 143 -16.23 13.19 2.43
N TYR A 144 -16.95 13.14 1.30
CA TYR A 144 -16.60 12.31 0.14
C TYR A 144 -16.68 13.11 -1.16
N PRO A 145 -15.86 14.17 -1.30
CA PRO A 145 -15.84 14.95 -2.52
C PRO A 145 -15.36 14.09 -3.70
N PRO A 146 -15.79 14.36 -4.94
CA PRO A 146 -15.33 13.68 -6.15
C PRO A 146 -13.80 13.56 -6.27
N GLU A 147 -13.07 14.52 -5.71
CA GLU A 147 -11.61 14.61 -5.69
C GLU A 147 -10.94 13.57 -4.78
N SER A 148 -11.67 13.04 -3.78
CA SER A 148 -11.19 11.98 -2.87
C SER A 148 -11.23 10.57 -3.48
N PHE A 149 -11.92 10.41 -4.61
CA PHE A 149 -12.09 9.12 -5.28
C PHE A 149 -10.78 8.65 -5.95
N PRO A 150 -10.66 7.33 -6.24
CA PRO A 150 -9.48 6.69 -6.81
C PRO A 150 -8.57 7.60 -7.62
N PRO A 151 -7.28 7.69 -7.26
CA PRO A 151 -6.35 8.47 -8.03
C PRO A 151 -6.27 7.85 -9.43
N SER A 152 -6.23 8.72 -10.44
CA SER A 152 -5.77 8.28 -11.76
C SER A 152 -4.42 7.57 -11.61
N LEU A 153 -4.08 6.66 -12.53
CA LEU A 153 -2.82 5.93 -12.47
C LEU A 153 -1.61 6.88 -12.33
N GLY A 154 -1.67 8.06 -12.95
CA GLY A 154 -0.64 9.09 -12.83
C GLY A 154 -0.50 9.64 -11.41
N VAL A 155 -1.61 9.96 -10.75
CA VAL A 155 -1.63 10.45 -9.36
C VAL A 155 -1.13 9.37 -8.40
N PHE A 156 -1.58 8.12 -8.59
CA PHE A 156 -1.08 6.98 -7.81
C PHE A 156 0.44 6.83 -7.98
N TRP A 157 0.93 6.92 -9.22
CA TRP A 157 2.35 6.79 -9.50
C TRP A 157 3.20 7.88 -8.85
N SER A 158 2.70 9.12 -8.79
CA SER A 158 3.41 10.25 -8.20
C SER A 158 3.28 10.34 -6.68
N SER A 159 2.32 9.64 -6.07
CA SER A 159 2.11 9.71 -4.62
C SER A 159 3.15 8.89 -3.86
N GLU A 160 3.45 9.31 -2.63
CA GLU A 160 4.35 8.58 -1.75
C GLU A 160 3.86 7.13 -1.54
N HIS A 161 2.56 6.98 -1.28
CA HIS A 161 1.89 5.70 -1.12
C HIS A 161 2.03 4.78 -2.34
N GLY A 162 1.83 5.30 -3.56
CA GLY A 162 2.00 4.49 -4.75
C GLY A 162 3.45 4.15 -5.04
N SER A 163 4.40 5.04 -4.71
CA SER A 163 5.83 4.74 -4.82
C SER A 163 6.24 3.55 -3.93
N LYS A 164 5.73 3.48 -2.70
CA LYS A 164 5.94 2.35 -1.76
C LYS A 164 5.32 1.07 -2.32
N ALA A 165 4.12 1.14 -2.88
CA ALA A 165 3.44 -0.01 -3.49
C ALA A 165 4.20 -0.55 -4.73
N ILE A 166 4.71 0.34 -5.58
CA ILE A 166 5.54 0.00 -6.74
C ILE A 166 6.84 -0.67 -6.27
N MET A 167 7.52 -0.11 -5.27
CA MET A 167 8.74 -0.68 -4.71
C MET A 167 8.50 -2.10 -4.20
N LEU A 168 7.42 -2.32 -3.45
CA LEU A 168 7.05 -3.65 -2.96
C LEU A 168 6.80 -4.64 -4.11
N ALA A 169 6.03 -4.25 -5.13
CA ALA A 169 5.77 -5.07 -6.31
C ALA A 169 7.08 -5.44 -7.05
N MET A 170 8.01 -4.48 -7.18
CA MET A 170 9.32 -4.70 -7.79
C MET A 170 10.19 -5.66 -6.97
N LEU A 171 10.20 -5.52 -5.64
CA LEU A 171 10.92 -6.44 -4.74
C LEU A 171 10.36 -7.86 -4.80
N THR A 172 9.03 -8.02 -4.86
CA THR A 172 8.38 -9.32 -5.05
C THR A 172 8.75 -9.93 -6.41
N GLY A 173 8.73 -9.13 -7.48
CA GLY A 173 9.18 -9.55 -8.80
C GLY A 173 10.65 -10.02 -8.80
N LEU A 174 11.55 -9.24 -8.18
CA LEU A 174 12.97 -9.58 -8.06
C LEU A 174 13.17 -10.89 -7.27
N PHE A 175 12.42 -11.08 -6.19
CA PHE A 175 12.44 -12.33 -5.43
C PHE A 175 12.01 -13.53 -6.30
N CYS A 176 10.88 -13.40 -7.03
CA CYS A 176 10.42 -14.41 -7.97
C CYS A 176 11.44 -14.68 -9.10
N PHE A 177 12.16 -13.66 -9.58
CA PHE A 177 13.23 -13.81 -10.56
C PHE A 177 14.35 -14.70 -10.00
N VAL A 178 14.86 -14.39 -8.81
CA VAL A 178 15.96 -15.14 -8.18
C VAL A 178 15.53 -16.58 -7.90
N CYS A 179 14.35 -16.80 -7.31
CA CYS A 179 13.82 -18.13 -7.06
C CYS A 179 13.61 -18.92 -8.36
N GLY A 180 13.00 -18.29 -9.37
CA GLY A 180 12.84 -18.89 -10.69
C GLY A 180 14.16 -19.27 -11.32
N PHE A 181 15.17 -18.41 -11.24
CA PHE A 181 16.48 -18.66 -11.82
C PHE A 181 17.19 -19.84 -11.13
N VAL A 182 17.14 -19.91 -9.79
CA VAL A 182 17.73 -21.01 -9.02
C VAL A 182 17.01 -22.34 -9.30
N LEU A 183 15.68 -22.35 -9.31
CA LEU A 183 14.87 -23.57 -9.47
C LEU A 183 14.88 -24.12 -10.91
N LEU A 184 14.93 -23.22 -11.90
CA LEU A 184 14.93 -23.58 -13.33
C LEU A 184 16.35 -23.71 -13.90
N ARG A 185 17.39 -23.55 -13.09
CA ARG A 185 18.76 -23.77 -13.52
C ARG A 185 18.94 -25.24 -13.92
N GLU A 186 19.25 -25.46 -15.17
CA GLU A 186 19.70 -26.77 -15.65
C GLU A 186 21.12 -27.02 -15.14
N GLU A 187 21.30 -28.09 -14.38
CA GLU A 187 22.62 -28.63 -14.07
C GLU A 187 23.24 -29.21 -15.36
N ALA A 188 24.51 -28.91 -15.58
CA ALA A 188 25.25 -29.49 -16.69
C ALA A 188 25.60 -30.95 -16.36
N ALA A 189 25.45 -31.84 -17.35
CA ALA A 189 25.97 -33.20 -17.21
C ALA A 189 27.51 -33.15 -17.03
N PRO A 190 28.10 -34.09 -16.27
CA PRO A 190 29.55 -34.19 -16.14
C PRO A 190 30.24 -34.27 -17.52
N PRO A 191 31.41 -33.63 -17.70
CA PRO A 191 32.14 -33.64 -18.98
C PRO A 191 32.42 -35.05 -19.50
N ASP A 192 32.76 -35.94 -18.58
CA ASP A 192 33.18 -37.33 -18.76
C ASP A 192 32.02 -38.33 -18.73
N ALA A 193 30.77 -37.87 -18.57
CA ALA A 193 29.61 -38.75 -18.56
C ALA A 193 29.46 -39.48 -19.91
N THR A 194 29.32 -40.80 -19.85
CA THR A 194 29.01 -41.65 -21.01
C THR A 194 27.66 -41.27 -21.63
N ASP A 195 27.40 -41.67 -22.87
CA ASP A 195 26.10 -41.40 -23.51
C ASP A 195 24.91 -41.97 -22.73
N GLU A 196 25.12 -43.12 -22.09
CA GLU A 196 24.12 -43.74 -21.21
C GLU A 196 23.90 -42.90 -19.94
N GLN A 197 24.97 -42.44 -19.28
CA GLN A 197 24.89 -41.53 -18.13
C GLN A 197 24.25 -40.19 -18.51
N ARG A 198 24.53 -39.65 -19.70
CA ARG A 198 23.89 -38.42 -20.22
C ARG A 198 22.42 -38.63 -20.51
N ALA A 199 22.03 -39.79 -21.04
CA ALA A 199 20.64 -40.14 -21.28
C ALA A 199 19.89 -40.34 -19.96
N GLU A 200 20.48 -41.01 -18.98
CA GLU A 200 19.92 -41.16 -17.64
C GLU A 200 19.80 -39.80 -16.93
N PHE A 201 20.83 -38.95 -17.01
CA PHE A 201 20.82 -37.60 -16.47
C PHE A 201 19.68 -36.77 -17.09
N LYS A 202 19.52 -36.80 -18.41
CA LYS A 202 18.39 -36.13 -19.10
C LYS A 202 17.03 -36.70 -18.68
N ARG A 203 16.91 -38.01 -18.45
CA ARG A 203 15.67 -38.62 -17.92
C ARG A 203 15.37 -38.16 -16.50
N ARG A 204 16.39 -38.17 -15.62
CA ARG A 204 16.30 -37.63 -14.25
C ARG A 204 15.99 -36.14 -14.22
N GLN A 205 16.43 -35.38 -15.22
CA GLN A 205 16.16 -33.95 -15.32
C GLN A 205 14.76 -33.65 -15.89
N ARG A 206 14.20 -34.54 -16.73
CA ARG A 206 12.83 -34.43 -17.26
C ARG A 206 11.74 -34.84 -16.26
N GLY A 207 11.99 -35.82 -15.41
CA GLY A 207 11.03 -36.30 -14.40
C GLY A 207 10.52 -35.25 -13.38
N PRO A 208 11.37 -34.35 -12.86
CA PRO A 208 10.99 -33.36 -11.85
C PRO A 208 10.62 -31.99 -12.43
N MET A 209 10.42 -31.84 -13.75
CA MET A 209 10.00 -30.53 -14.28
C MET A 209 8.66 -30.09 -13.65
N ALA A 210 7.74 -31.03 -13.45
CA ALA A 210 6.49 -30.79 -12.75
C ALA A 210 6.70 -30.41 -11.27
N SER A 211 7.62 -31.05 -10.55
CA SER A 211 7.88 -30.72 -9.14
C SER A 211 8.60 -29.37 -8.98
N ARG A 212 9.47 -29.01 -9.91
CA ARG A 212 10.11 -27.67 -9.96
C ARG A 212 9.10 -26.57 -10.25
N LEU A 213 8.17 -26.81 -11.18
CA LEU A 213 7.07 -25.88 -11.46
C LEU A 213 6.13 -25.75 -10.26
N LEU A 214 5.77 -26.86 -9.61
CA LEU A 214 4.98 -26.84 -8.37
C LEU A 214 5.69 -26.06 -7.25
N GLY A 215 7.00 -26.27 -7.08
CA GLY A 215 7.82 -25.52 -6.13
C GLY A 215 7.83 -24.02 -6.44
N LEU A 216 7.98 -23.64 -7.71
CA LEU A 216 7.94 -22.24 -8.14
C LEU A 216 6.57 -21.61 -7.87
N THR A 217 5.49 -22.31 -8.19
CA THR A 217 4.12 -21.84 -7.90
C THR A 217 3.90 -21.66 -6.41
N ALA A 218 4.33 -22.61 -5.58
CA ALA A 218 4.20 -22.53 -4.12
C ALA A 218 4.97 -21.33 -3.53
N VAL A 219 6.23 -21.12 -3.97
CA VAL A 219 7.04 -19.97 -3.57
C VAL A 219 6.38 -18.65 -3.99
N THR A 220 5.77 -18.62 -5.17
CA THR A 220 5.10 -17.42 -5.69
C THR A 220 3.84 -17.10 -4.91
N LEU A 221 3.00 -18.09 -4.63
CA LEU A 221 1.81 -17.91 -3.80
C LEU A 221 2.18 -17.42 -2.40
N PHE A 222 3.25 -17.99 -1.82
CA PHE A 222 3.79 -17.54 -0.54
C PHE A 222 4.29 -16.09 -0.61
N ALA A 223 5.08 -15.73 -1.62
CA ALA A 223 5.61 -14.38 -1.79
C ALA A 223 4.51 -13.33 -1.99
N VAL A 224 3.50 -13.64 -2.83
CA VAL A 224 2.34 -12.77 -3.04
C VAL A 224 1.53 -12.64 -1.75
N GLY A 225 1.27 -13.74 -1.04
CA GLY A 225 0.57 -13.72 0.23
C GLY A 225 1.31 -12.90 1.30
N ALA A 226 2.63 -13.06 1.40
CA ALA A 226 3.46 -12.30 2.32
C ALA A 226 3.52 -10.81 1.95
N ALA A 227 3.63 -10.47 0.66
CA ALA A 227 3.60 -9.08 0.21
C ALA A 227 2.25 -8.40 0.50
N LEU A 228 1.14 -9.11 0.30
CA LEU A 228 -0.19 -8.61 0.66
C LEU A 228 -0.34 -8.43 2.17
N ALA A 229 0.16 -9.38 2.97
CA ALA A 229 0.13 -9.29 4.43
C ALA A 229 1.00 -8.13 4.95
N LEU A 230 2.23 -7.98 4.44
CA LEU A 230 3.12 -6.87 4.79
C LEU A 230 2.55 -5.53 4.35
N GLY A 231 1.92 -5.46 3.17
CA GLY A 231 1.19 -4.27 2.74
C GLY A 231 0.09 -3.89 3.72
N MET A 232 -0.66 -4.87 4.26
CA MET A 232 -1.65 -4.60 5.31
C MET A 232 -0.99 -4.15 6.62
N VAL A 233 0.08 -4.80 7.06
CA VAL A 233 0.79 -4.42 8.30
C VAL A 233 1.38 -3.02 8.19
N HIS A 234 1.97 -2.65 7.07
CA HIS A 234 2.55 -1.31 6.90
C HIS A 234 1.47 -0.22 6.85
N LEU A 235 0.30 -0.53 6.27
CA LEU A 235 -0.88 0.34 6.36
C LEU A 235 -1.38 0.50 7.80
N ILE A 236 -1.19 -0.51 8.66
CA ILE A 236 -1.62 -0.50 10.07
C ILE A 236 -0.56 0.09 11.01
N HIS A 237 0.74 0.02 10.68
CA HIS A 237 1.84 0.39 11.59
C HIS A 237 2.65 1.61 11.16
N GLY A 238 2.39 2.20 9.99
CA GLY A 238 2.98 3.49 9.62
C GLY A 238 2.62 4.65 10.55
N GLU A 239 1.74 4.44 11.54
CA GLU A 239 1.08 5.46 12.37
C GLU A 239 1.66 5.65 13.80
N TYR A 240 2.91 5.26 14.10
CA TYR A 240 3.48 5.49 15.45
C TYR A 240 4.75 6.37 15.49
N HIS A 241 5.01 7.14 14.44
CA HIS A 241 6.16 8.06 14.40
C HIS A 241 5.77 9.44 13.91
#